data_AF-A0AAW0X6H5-F1
#
_entry.id   AF-A0AAW0X6H5-F1
#
_cell.length_a   1.000
_cell.length_b   1.000
_cell.length_c   1.000
_cell.angle_alpha   90.00
_cell.angle_beta   90.00
_cell.angle_gamma   90.00
#
_symmetry.space_group_name_H-M   'P 1'
#
loop_
_entity.id
_entity.type
_entity.pdbx_description
1 polymer ?
#
loop_
_entity_poly.entity_id
_entity_poly.type
_entity_poly.pdbx_seq_one_letter_code
_entity_poly.pdbx_strand_id
1 'polypeptide(L)'
;MANEDEVTLLFERHSVAQVQEILRKTRSNIECKKEDLRVMVGERYRDLIEAADTIAEMRESAEAICNNIKTMEGLCESLQQRGLIGFKTQSQQSDGKDRSPAPDSHYSVAVQVYLLVRVPEALWGLTEHSQYLPATQLLLLAHHTHTALQLSPKAAKVFSWFPIIERQWASITHFRSTIVRGCSNLISYEADNVQAVLDAVVSVMLVECCSCAEALSRVLHLRHAALMASITLRPSATAKAQISQFTTLFLSSLHIIHAVFVGVEGKSLLEKRLQEIVQGEGEGSSPISLLQESSLTLSFLPQSTRNFRPSVQGSAKPLGNELVKQQVVIWLNKVLDEASKNLATLLYH
;
A
#
# COMPACT_ATOMS: atom_id res chain seq x y z
N MET A 1 -48.21 -60.86 34.42
CA MET A 1 -48.28 -60.86 35.89
C MET A 1 -48.52 -59.47 36.45
N ALA A 2 -47.55 -58.54 36.54
CA ALA A 2 -47.81 -57.21 37.14
C ALA A 2 -48.91 -56.38 36.44
N ASN A 3 -48.99 -56.43 35.10
CA ASN A 3 -50.02 -55.71 34.35
C ASN A 3 -51.40 -56.39 34.39
N GLU A 4 -51.51 -57.67 34.74
CA GLU A 4 -52.79 -58.38 34.77
C GLU A 4 -53.53 -58.11 36.08
N ASP A 5 -52.81 -58.05 37.19
CA ASP A 5 -53.39 -57.72 38.50
C ASP A 5 -53.89 -56.26 38.53
N GLU A 6 -53.17 -55.34 37.89
CA GLU A 6 -53.57 -53.94 37.80
C GLU A 6 -54.80 -53.73 36.91
N VAL A 7 -54.92 -54.50 35.82
CA VAL A 7 -56.12 -54.52 34.96
C VAL A 7 -57.32 -55.11 35.69
N THR A 8 -57.11 -56.17 36.49
CA THR A 8 -58.17 -56.80 37.28
C THR A 8 -58.69 -55.85 38.36
N LEU A 9 -57.78 -55.17 39.07
CA LEU A 9 -58.13 -54.14 40.06
C LEU A 9 -58.81 -52.91 39.43
N LEU A 10 -58.50 -52.58 38.17
CA LEU A 10 -59.16 -51.50 37.43
C LEU A 10 -60.64 -51.81 37.20
N PHE A 11 -60.96 -53.05 36.80
CA PHE A 11 -62.34 -53.50 36.57
C PHE A 11 -63.15 -53.69 37.86
N GLU A 12 -62.51 -54.04 38.97
CA GLU A 12 -63.20 -54.20 40.27
C GLU A 12 -63.57 -52.85 40.92
N ARG A 13 -62.73 -51.82 40.74
CA ARG A 13 -62.90 -50.52 41.45
C ARG A 13 -63.68 -49.47 40.67
N HIS A 14 -63.77 -49.60 39.34
CA HIS A 14 -64.38 -48.59 38.49
C HIS A 14 -65.66 -49.12 37.85
N SER A 15 -66.69 -48.28 37.77
CA SER A 15 -67.90 -48.65 37.02
C SER A 15 -67.59 -48.75 35.52
N VAL A 16 -68.39 -49.52 34.78
CA VAL A 16 -68.20 -49.76 33.34
C VAL A 16 -68.02 -48.44 32.55
N ALA A 17 -68.75 -47.38 32.93
CA ALA A 17 -68.64 -46.06 32.31
C ALA A 17 -67.28 -45.37 32.59
N GLN A 18 -66.74 -45.51 33.80
CA GLN A 18 -65.42 -44.96 34.17
C GLN A 18 -64.29 -45.71 33.48
N VAL A 19 -64.40 -47.04 33.35
CA VAL A 19 -63.42 -47.83 32.59
C VAL A 19 -63.42 -47.45 31.10
N GLN A 20 -64.60 -47.19 30.52
CA GLN A 20 -64.70 -46.69 29.14
C GLN A 20 -64.04 -45.32 28.96
N GLU A 21 -64.17 -44.42 29.93
CA GLU A 21 -63.52 -43.11 29.89
C GLU A 21 -62.00 -43.22 30.05
N ILE A 22 -61.51 -44.10 30.93
CA ILE A 22 -60.08 -44.39 31.07
C ILE A 22 -59.54 -45.00 29.78
N LEU A 23 -60.25 -45.94 29.17
CA LEU A 23 -59.87 -46.51 27.87
C LEU A 23 -59.78 -45.43 26.79
N ARG A 24 -60.77 -44.52 26.74
CA ARG A 24 -60.79 -43.39 25.79
C ARG A 24 -59.59 -42.47 26.01
N LYS A 25 -59.29 -42.12 27.25
CA LYS A 25 -58.15 -41.28 27.62
C LYS A 25 -56.81 -41.94 27.30
N THR A 26 -56.66 -43.22 27.61
CA THR A 26 -55.45 -43.99 27.30
C THR A 26 -55.25 -44.13 25.79
N ARG A 27 -56.31 -44.39 25.01
CA ARG A 27 -56.24 -44.40 23.54
C ARG A 27 -55.83 -43.02 23.00
N SER A 28 -56.39 -41.94 23.53
CA SER A 28 -56.00 -40.58 23.15
C SER A 28 -54.54 -40.28 23.49
N ASN A 29 -54.06 -40.72 24.65
CA ASN A 29 -52.66 -40.55 25.04
C ASN A 29 -51.71 -41.37 24.16
N ILE A 30 -52.11 -42.59 23.76
CA ILE A 30 -51.33 -43.42 22.83
C ILE A 30 -51.21 -42.72 21.47
N GLU A 31 -52.30 -42.21 20.91
CA GLU A 31 -52.26 -41.49 19.63
C GLU A 31 -51.42 -40.20 19.74
N CYS A 32 -51.56 -39.44 20.84
CA CYS A 32 -50.72 -38.26 21.09
C CYS A 32 -49.23 -38.61 21.17
N LYS A 33 -48.86 -39.64 21.96
CA LYS A 33 -47.46 -40.08 22.12
C LYS A 33 -46.88 -40.61 20.81
N LYS A 34 -47.71 -41.27 20.00
CA LYS A 34 -47.34 -41.78 18.67
C LYS A 34 -47.07 -40.63 17.70
N GLU A 35 -47.87 -39.57 17.76
CA GLU A 35 -47.64 -38.36 16.98
C GLU A 35 -46.40 -37.60 17.47
N ASP A 36 -46.22 -37.43 18.79
CA ASP A 36 -45.01 -36.82 19.37
C ASP A 36 -43.74 -37.57 18.96
N LEU A 37 -43.78 -38.91 18.95
CA LEU A 37 -42.66 -39.73 18.50
C LEU A 37 -42.39 -39.50 17.00
N ARG A 38 -43.44 -39.40 16.19
CA ARG A 38 -43.33 -39.14 14.75
C ARG A 38 -42.72 -37.77 14.48
N VAL A 39 -43.11 -36.75 15.24
CA VAL A 39 -42.55 -35.40 15.15
C VAL A 39 -41.09 -35.39 15.61
N MET A 40 -40.79 -35.90 16.81
CA MET A 40 -39.44 -35.88 17.38
C MET A 40 -38.43 -36.67 16.55
N VAL A 41 -38.83 -37.83 16.01
CA VAL A 41 -37.97 -38.63 15.14
C VAL A 41 -37.87 -37.98 13.76
N GLY A 42 -38.96 -37.39 13.25
CA GLY A 42 -38.98 -36.65 11.99
C GLY A 42 -38.08 -35.41 11.98
N GLU A 43 -38.09 -34.64 13.07
CA GLU A 43 -37.20 -33.50 13.27
C GLU A 43 -35.73 -33.94 13.29
N ARG A 44 -35.38 -34.98 14.07
CA ARG A 44 -33.99 -35.49 14.07
C ARG A 44 -33.52 -36.00 12.72
N TYR A 45 -34.39 -36.66 11.94
CA TYR A 45 -34.04 -37.07 10.58
C TYR A 45 -33.89 -35.87 9.65
N ARG A 46 -34.73 -34.83 9.79
CA ARG A 46 -34.59 -33.58 9.03
C ARG A 46 -33.27 -32.89 9.36
N ASP A 47 -32.92 -32.76 10.64
CA ASP A 47 -31.66 -32.15 11.07
C ASP A 47 -30.44 -32.92 10.54
N LEU A 48 -30.51 -34.26 10.52
CA LEU A 48 -29.47 -35.10 9.92
C LEU A 48 -29.33 -34.90 8.41
N ILE A 49 -30.44 -34.72 7.70
CA ILE A 49 -30.43 -34.43 6.26
C ILE A 49 -29.87 -33.04 6.00
N GLU A 50 -30.30 -32.02 6.76
CA GLU A 50 -29.80 -30.65 6.63
C GLU A 50 -28.30 -30.57 6.97
N ALA A 51 -27.84 -31.30 7.99
CA ALA A 51 -26.42 -31.43 8.28
C ALA A 51 -25.64 -32.10 7.14
N ALA A 52 -26.23 -33.10 6.48
CA ALA A 52 -25.61 -33.74 5.32
C ALA A 52 -25.53 -32.79 4.11
N ASP A 53 -26.60 -32.02 3.86
CA ASP A 53 -26.65 -31.03 2.78
C ASP A 53 -25.62 -29.91 3.01
N THR A 54 -25.53 -29.38 4.23
CA THR A 54 -24.51 -28.38 4.58
C THR A 54 -23.09 -28.91 4.43
N ILE A 55 -22.81 -30.18 4.75
CA ILE A 55 -21.51 -30.81 4.49
C ILE A 55 -21.22 -30.90 2.98
N ALA A 56 -22.24 -31.18 2.17
CA ALA A 56 -22.09 -31.21 0.71
C ALA A 56 -21.79 -29.80 0.15
N GLU A 57 -22.50 -28.77 0.61
CA GLU A 57 -22.25 -27.37 0.24
C GLU A 57 -20.85 -26.90 0.67
N MET A 58 -20.41 -27.30 1.88
CA MET A 58 -19.06 -27.01 2.37
C MET A 58 -17.99 -27.64 1.48
N ARG A 59 -18.23 -28.87 1.00
CA ARG A 59 -17.32 -29.55 0.08
C ARG A 59 -17.24 -28.81 -1.26
N GLU A 60 -18.37 -28.44 -1.85
CA GLU A 60 -18.40 -27.70 -3.12
C GLU A 60 -17.68 -26.36 -2.99
N SER A 61 -17.91 -25.65 -1.88
CA SER A 61 -17.22 -24.39 -1.57
C SER A 61 -15.71 -24.59 -1.43
N ALA A 62 -15.26 -25.65 -0.77
CA ALA A 62 -13.84 -25.97 -0.63
C ALA A 62 -13.18 -26.31 -1.98
N GLU A 63 -13.90 -26.99 -2.87
CA GLU A 63 -13.44 -27.28 -4.23
C GLU A 63 -13.33 -26.01 -5.08
N ALA A 64 -14.32 -25.11 -4.98
CA ALA A 64 -14.28 -23.80 -5.63
C ALA A 64 -13.08 -22.96 -5.14
N ILE A 65 -12.80 -22.97 -3.83
CA ILE A 65 -11.61 -22.30 -3.26
C ILE A 65 -10.33 -22.92 -3.82
N CYS A 66 -10.21 -24.24 -3.86
CA CYS A 66 -9.04 -24.92 -4.44
C CYS A 66 -8.83 -24.54 -5.92
N ASN A 67 -9.92 -24.47 -6.69
CA ASN A 67 -9.84 -24.08 -8.10
C ASN A 67 -9.44 -22.61 -8.25
N ASN A 68 -9.95 -21.71 -7.40
CA ASN A 68 -9.54 -20.31 -7.37
C ASN A 68 -8.06 -20.14 -7.00
N ILE A 69 -7.54 -20.97 -6.09
CA ILE A 69 -6.11 -20.97 -5.77
C ILE A 69 -5.29 -21.43 -6.97
N LYS A 70 -5.68 -22.53 -7.63
CA LYS A 70 -4.99 -23.00 -8.85
C LYS A 70 -5.04 -21.98 -9.99
N THR A 71 -6.16 -21.29 -10.18
CA THR A 71 -6.24 -20.22 -11.19
C THR A 71 -5.40 -19.03 -10.79
N MET A 72 -5.35 -18.67 -9.51
CA MET A 72 -4.45 -17.63 -9.01
C MET A 72 -2.98 -18.03 -9.20
N GLU A 73 -2.59 -19.27 -8.90
CA GLU A 73 -1.24 -19.80 -9.16
C GLU A 73 -0.91 -19.71 -10.65
N GLY A 74 -1.80 -20.18 -11.53
CA GLY A 74 -1.62 -20.09 -12.98
C GLY A 74 -1.58 -18.65 -13.51
N LEU A 75 -2.37 -17.73 -12.91
CA LEU A 75 -2.31 -16.30 -13.22
C LEU A 75 -1.03 -15.68 -12.69
N CYS A 76 -0.53 -16.07 -11.52
CA CYS A 76 0.75 -15.62 -10.97
C CYS A 76 1.92 -16.14 -11.81
N GLU A 77 1.88 -17.39 -12.27
CA GLU A 77 2.86 -17.93 -13.22
C GLU A 77 2.76 -17.23 -14.58
N SER A 78 1.55 -16.99 -15.08
CA SER A 78 1.32 -16.23 -16.31
C SER A 78 1.78 -14.79 -16.15
N LEU A 79 1.54 -14.13 -15.02
CA LEU A 79 2.03 -12.78 -14.71
C LEU A 79 3.53 -12.77 -14.46
N GLN A 80 4.11 -13.84 -13.92
CA GLN A 80 5.55 -13.99 -13.87
C GLN A 80 6.06 -14.07 -15.32
N GLN A 81 5.45 -14.86 -16.20
CA GLN A 81 5.81 -14.92 -17.61
C GLN A 81 5.52 -13.62 -18.39
N ARG A 82 4.45 -12.89 -18.06
CA ARG A 82 3.88 -11.77 -18.82
C ARG A 82 4.29 -10.40 -18.26
N GLY A 83 4.45 -10.27 -16.95
CA GLY A 83 5.18 -9.18 -16.28
C GLY A 83 6.69 -9.24 -16.57
N LEU A 84 7.18 -10.38 -17.09
CA LEU A 84 8.46 -10.51 -17.79
C LEU A 84 8.38 -10.24 -19.31
N ILE A 85 7.26 -9.77 -19.90
CA ILE A 85 7.22 -9.31 -21.32
C ILE A 85 7.75 -7.87 -21.46
N GLY A 86 8.10 -7.20 -20.36
CA GLY A 86 9.12 -6.14 -20.39
C GLY A 86 10.56 -6.67 -20.54
N PHE A 87 10.78 -7.98 -20.30
CA PHE A 87 12.09 -8.66 -20.31
C PHE A 87 12.35 -9.54 -21.54
N LYS A 88 11.38 -9.78 -22.43
CA LYS A 88 11.64 -10.35 -23.76
C LYS A 88 10.85 -9.57 -24.79
N THR A 89 11.52 -8.68 -25.52
CA THR A 89 10.97 -8.15 -26.77
C THR A 89 10.76 -9.30 -27.74
N GLN A 90 9.72 -9.19 -28.56
CA GLN A 90 9.47 -10.00 -29.75
C GLN A 90 10.78 -10.51 -30.37
N SER A 91 11.05 -11.82 -30.25
CA SER A 91 11.89 -12.47 -31.24
C SER A 91 11.06 -12.46 -32.52
N GLN A 92 11.39 -11.55 -33.43
CA GLN A 92 11.11 -11.80 -34.84
C GLN A 92 11.65 -13.19 -35.14
N GLN A 93 10.79 -14.03 -35.71
CA GLN A 93 11.16 -15.30 -36.29
C GLN A 93 12.30 -15.05 -37.28
N SER A 94 13.51 -15.46 -36.90
CA SER A 94 14.58 -15.71 -37.85
C SER A 94 15.13 -17.09 -37.52
N ASP A 95 14.91 -17.99 -38.47
CA ASP A 95 15.27 -19.40 -38.45
C ASP A 95 16.69 -19.70 -37.94
N GLY A 96 16.79 -20.79 -37.20
CA GLY A 96 17.85 -21.78 -37.32
C GLY A 96 19.28 -21.33 -37.05
N LYS A 97 19.69 -21.29 -35.78
CA LYS A 97 20.90 -22.01 -35.34
C LYS A 97 21.00 -22.10 -33.83
N ASP A 98 21.35 -23.30 -33.37
CA ASP A 98 21.79 -23.65 -32.02
C ASP A 98 22.52 -22.50 -31.30
N ARG A 99 21.95 -22.02 -30.20
CA ARG A 99 22.70 -21.31 -29.17
C ARG A 99 22.51 -22.01 -27.83
N SER A 100 23.60 -22.63 -27.40
CA SER A 100 23.87 -23.21 -26.09
C SER A 100 23.37 -22.34 -24.91
N PRO A 101 23.07 -22.94 -23.73
CA PRO A 101 22.74 -22.17 -22.54
C PRO A 101 24.01 -21.58 -21.89
N ALA A 102 23.94 -20.30 -21.44
CA ALA A 102 24.95 -19.53 -20.68
C ALA A 102 26.10 -18.90 -21.52
N PRO A 103 26.39 -17.57 -21.39
CA PRO A 103 26.79 -16.89 -20.14
C PRO A 103 26.10 -15.55 -19.80
N ASP A 104 25.23 -15.00 -20.65
CA ASP A 104 24.63 -13.65 -20.47
C ASP A 104 23.78 -13.50 -19.19
N SER A 105 23.17 -14.60 -18.72
CA SER A 105 22.37 -14.63 -17.50
C SER A 105 23.20 -14.39 -16.23
N HIS A 106 24.46 -14.81 -16.19
CA HIS A 106 25.30 -14.65 -14.99
C HIS A 106 25.90 -13.25 -14.91
N TYR A 107 26.28 -12.69 -16.05
CA TYR A 107 26.74 -11.30 -16.13
C TYR A 107 25.62 -10.31 -15.81
N SER A 108 24.39 -10.57 -16.27
CA SER A 108 23.24 -9.72 -15.93
C SER A 108 22.98 -9.69 -14.42
N VAL A 109 23.06 -10.84 -13.74
CA VAL A 109 22.96 -10.91 -12.27
C VAL A 109 24.13 -10.20 -11.60
N ALA A 110 25.36 -10.42 -12.06
CA ALA A 110 26.54 -9.76 -11.50
C ALA A 110 26.47 -8.23 -11.61
N VAL A 111 25.92 -7.71 -12.71
CA VAL A 111 25.73 -6.27 -12.91
C VAL A 111 24.60 -5.73 -12.03
N GLN A 112 23.51 -6.46 -11.83
CA GLN A 112 22.47 -6.07 -10.86
C GLN A 112 23.00 -6.03 -9.42
N VAL A 113 23.88 -6.97 -9.06
CA VAL A 113 24.58 -6.97 -7.75
C VAL A 113 25.54 -5.80 -7.65
N TYR A 114 26.31 -5.51 -8.71
CA TYR A 114 27.19 -4.35 -8.78
C TYR A 114 26.41 -3.04 -8.57
N LEU A 115 25.28 -2.89 -9.27
CA LEU A 115 24.40 -1.74 -9.13
C LEU A 115 23.92 -1.56 -7.68
N LEU A 116 23.45 -2.63 -7.03
CA LEU A 116 23.01 -2.59 -5.63
C LEU A 116 24.11 -2.20 -4.65
N VAL A 117 25.37 -2.55 -4.94
CA VAL A 117 26.52 -2.16 -4.10
C VAL A 117 26.89 -0.69 -4.30
N ARG A 118 26.69 -0.12 -5.50
CA ARG A 118 26.99 1.29 -5.83
C ARG A 118 25.91 2.27 -5.38
N VAL A 119 24.65 1.84 -5.33
CA VAL A 119 23.49 2.67 -4.98
C VAL A 119 23.66 3.44 -3.65
N PRO A 120 24.11 2.83 -2.53
CA PRO A 120 24.27 3.55 -1.27
C PRO A 120 25.19 4.77 -1.34
N GLU A 121 26.31 4.68 -2.06
CA GLU A 121 27.26 5.81 -2.21
C GLU A 121 26.65 6.94 -3.03
N ALA A 122 25.97 6.59 -4.13
CA ALA A 122 25.27 7.56 -4.95
C ALA A 122 24.09 8.22 -4.20
N LEU A 123 23.36 7.45 -3.39
CA LEU A 123 22.29 7.97 -2.53
C LEU A 123 22.84 8.96 -1.51
N TRP A 124 23.95 8.65 -0.84
CA TRP A 124 24.61 9.59 0.08
C TRP A 124 24.97 10.89 -0.62
N GLY A 125 25.66 10.82 -1.77
CA GLY A 125 26.03 12.00 -2.53
C GLY A 125 24.82 12.87 -2.91
N LEU A 126 23.75 12.26 -3.43
CA LEU A 126 22.53 13.00 -3.81
C LEU A 126 21.80 13.60 -2.61
N THR A 127 21.79 12.90 -1.46
CA THR A 127 21.18 13.43 -0.22
C THR A 127 21.95 14.60 0.38
N GLU A 128 23.28 14.64 0.21
CA GLU A 128 24.14 15.74 0.68
C GLU A 128 23.95 17.01 -0.16
N HIS A 129 23.73 16.85 -1.48
CA HIS A 129 23.44 17.95 -2.39
C HIS A 129 21.95 18.38 -2.39
N SER A 130 21.14 17.86 -1.47
CA SER A 130 19.69 18.12 -1.36
C SER A 130 18.86 17.76 -2.61
N GLN A 131 19.37 16.87 -3.47
CA GLN A 131 18.69 16.43 -4.68
C GLN A 131 17.84 15.18 -4.41
N TYR A 132 16.67 15.38 -3.80
CA TYR A 132 15.84 14.26 -3.34
C TYR A 132 15.11 13.52 -4.47
N LEU A 133 14.75 14.20 -5.57
CA LEU A 133 14.05 13.56 -6.69
C LEU A 133 14.93 12.51 -7.41
N PRO A 134 16.17 12.83 -7.81
CA PRO A 134 17.11 11.83 -8.30
C PRO A 134 17.37 10.69 -7.29
N ALA A 135 17.49 11.02 -6.00
CA ALA A 135 17.71 10.02 -4.95
C ALA A 135 16.54 9.04 -4.81
N THR A 136 15.30 9.52 -4.90
CA THR A 136 14.11 8.65 -4.82
C THR A 136 13.95 7.76 -6.04
N GLN A 137 14.25 8.26 -7.24
CA GLN A 137 14.25 7.45 -8.46
C GLN A 137 15.28 6.32 -8.38
N LEU A 138 16.48 6.62 -7.88
CA LEU A 138 17.53 5.63 -7.66
C LEU A 138 17.14 4.61 -6.59
N LEU A 139 16.51 5.05 -5.51
CA LEU A 139 15.99 4.18 -4.44
C LEU A 139 14.95 3.21 -5.01
N LEU A 140 13.99 3.70 -5.78
CA LEU A 140 12.94 2.87 -6.39
C LEU A 140 13.51 1.88 -7.41
N LEU A 141 14.51 2.31 -8.20
CA LEU A 141 15.25 1.41 -9.08
C LEU A 141 15.95 0.30 -8.28
N ALA A 142 16.61 0.64 -7.18
CA ALA A 142 17.26 -0.34 -6.32
C ALA A 142 16.27 -1.35 -5.74
N HIS A 143 15.08 -0.89 -5.31
CA HIS A 143 14.00 -1.76 -4.86
C HIS A 143 13.52 -2.69 -5.97
N HIS A 144 13.31 -2.17 -7.17
CA HIS A 144 12.92 -2.96 -8.33
C HIS A 144 14.01 -3.99 -8.71
N THR A 145 15.29 -3.64 -8.63
CA THR A 145 16.39 -4.57 -8.94
C THR A 145 16.53 -5.67 -7.90
N HIS A 146 16.34 -5.34 -6.61
CA HIS A 146 16.39 -6.31 -5.52
C HIS A 146 15.21 -7.28 -5.56
N THR A 147 13.99 -6.80 -5.81
CA THR A 147 12.83 -7.68 -5.97
C THR A 147 12.98 -8.56 -7.21
N ALA A 148 13.51 -8.04 -8.32
CA ALA A 148 13.82 -8.83 -9.51
C ALA A 148 14.88 -9.92 -9.25
N LEU A 149 15.90 -9.63 -8.42
CA LEU A 149 16.89 -10.62 -8.01
C LEU A 149 16.31 -11.69 -7.07
N GLN A 150 15.40 -11.32 -6.16
CA GLN A 150 14.72 -12.26 -5.27
C GLN A 150 13.74 -13.19 -6.00
N LEU A 151 13.05 -12.69 -7.03
CA LEU A 151 12.13 -13.49 -7.86
C LEU A 151 12.85 -14.37 -8.90
N SER A 152 14.16 -14.22 -9.06
CA SER A 152 14.94 -15.02 -9.99
C SER A 152 15.05 -16.48 -9.50
N PRO A 153 14.92 -17.49 -10.38
CA PRO A 153 15.04 -18.90 -9.99
C PRO A 153 16.43 -19.26 -9.43
N LYS A 154 17.43 -18.39 -9.60
CA LYS A 154 18.79 -18.54 -9.05
C LYS A 154 19.00 -17.76 -7.74
N ALA A 155 17.97 -17.12 -7.17
CA ALA A 155 18.08 -16.26 -5.98
C ALA A 155 18.84 -16.93 -4.84
N ALA A 156 18.51 -18.17 -4.47
CA ALA A 156 19.18 -18.90 -3.39
C ALA A 156 20.69 -19.11 -3.61
N LYS A 157 21.14 -19.20 -4.87
CA LYS A 157 22.56 -19.28 -5.22
C LYS A 157 23.24 -17.91 -5.23
N VAL A 158 22.51 -16.85 -5.59
CA VAL A 158 23.04 -15.48 -5.60
C VAL A 158 23.22 -14.95 -4.18
N PHE A 159 22.25 -15.17 -3.29
CA PHE A 159 22.37 -14.78 -1.88
C PHE A 159 23.46 -15.56 -1.14
N SER A 160 23.69 -16.83 -1.49
CA SER A 160 24.81 -17.59 -0.92
C SER A 160 26.17 -17.17 -1.46
N TRP A 161 26.25 -16.76 -2.74
CA TRP A 161 27.50 -16.24 -3.32
C TRP A 161 27.83 -14.82 -2.87
N PHE A 162 26.82 -14.01 -2.53
CA PHE A 162 26.99 -12.61 -2.18
C PHE A 162 26.18 -12.23 -0.92
N PRO A 163 26.59 -12.69 0.28
CA PRO A 163 25.93 -12.32 1.53
C PRO A 163 25.99 -10.82 1.84
N ILE A 164 26.91 -10.10 1.17
CA ILE A 164 27.03 -8.65 1.30
C ILE A 164 25.80 -7.89 0.81
N ILE A 165 24.98 -8.52 -0.06
CA ILE A 165 23.75 -7.92 -0.59
C ILE A 165 22.76 -7.64 0.54
N GLU A 166 22.57 -8.56 1.49
CA GLU A 166 21.63 -8.36 2.60
C GLU A 166 22.05 -7.17 3.48
N ARG A 167 23.35 -7.03 3.74
CA ARG A 167 23.90 -5.91 4.50
C ARG A 167 23.75 -4.57 3.77
N GLN A 168 24.02 -4.55 2.46
CA GLN A 168 23.85 -3.33 1.66
C GLN A 168 22.37 -2.98 1.48
N TRP A 169 21.50 -3.98 1.32
CA TRP A 169 20.05 -3.81 1.26
C TRP A 169 19.48 -3.23 2.56
N ALA A 170 19.95 -3.69 3.72
CA ALA A 170 19.59 -3.09 5.01
C ALA A 170 19.98 -1.59 5.08
N SER A 171 21.08 -1.20 4.45
CA SER A 171 21.49 0.20 4.37
C SER A 171 20.58 0.99 3.40
N ILE A 172 20.25 0.42 2.23
CA ILE A 172 19.34 1.00 1.23
C ILE A 172 17.94 1.24 1.81
N THR A 173 17.40 0.29 2.56
CA THR A 173 16.07 0.44 3.18
C THR A 173 16.02 1.58 4.21
N HIS A 174 17.11 1.83 4.94
CA HIS A 174 17.19 2.94 5.89
C HIS A 174 17.14 4.32 5.20
N PHE A 175 17.65 4.44 3.98
CA PHE A 175 17.59 5.69 3.21
C PHE A 175 16.17 6.17 2.93
N ARG A 176 15.18 5.26 2.90
CA ARG A 176 13.77 5.65 2.79
C ARG A 176 13.39 6.68 3.85
N SER A 177 13.72 6.39 5.11
CA SER A 177 13.42 7.28 6.23
C SER A 177 14.25 8.57 6.19
N THR A 178 15.50 8.49 5.74
CA THR A 178 16.40 9.64 5.64
C THR A 178 15.95 10.62 4.56
N ILE A 179 15.53 10.11 3.40
CA ILE A 179 15.00 10.93 2.31
C ILE A 179 13.67 11.57 2.70
N VAL A 180 12.72 10.81 3.29
CA VAL A 180 11.44 11.37 3.75
C VAL A 180 11.66 12.48 4.80
N ARG A 181 12.59 12.28 5.73
CA ARG A 181 12.96 13.29 6.73
C ARG A 181 13.60 14.52 6.07
N GLY A 182 14.53 14.32 5.14
CA GLY A 182 15.15 15.39 4.35
C GLY A 182 14.11 16.21 3.58
N CYS A 183 13.24 15.55 2.83
CA CYS A 183 12.11 16.19 2.14
C CYS A 183 11.19 16.92 3.11
N SER A 184 10.86 16.32 4.27
CA SER A 184 9.97 16.96 5.25
C SER A 184 10.59 18.24 5.83
N ASN A 185 11.90 18.25 6.08
CA ASN A 185 12.62 19.44 6.54
C ASN A 185 12.68 20.51 5.44
N LEU A 186 12.98 20.11 4.20
CA LEU A 186 13.00 20.99 3.04
C LEU A 186 11.63 21.65 2.83
N ILE A 187 10.56 20.85 2.84
CA ILE A 187 9.17 21.32 2.76
C ILE A 187 8.84 22.24 3.93
N SER A 188 9.41 22.06 5.13
CA SER A 188 9.09 22.89 6.31
C SER A 188 9.74 24.27 6.26
N TYR A 189 11.01 24.35 5.84
CA TYR A 189 11.84 25.54 6.06
C TYR A 189 12.24 26.29 4.79
N GLU A 190 12.20 25.68 3.60
CA GLU A 190 12.57 26.40 2.38
C GLU A 190 11.49 27.41 1.98
N ALA A 191 11.91 28.64 1.69
CA ALA A 191 11.03 29.74 1.28
C ALA A 191 11.22 30.17 -0.17
N ASP A 192 12.43 30.00 -0.72
CA ASP A 192 12.84 30.65 -1.98
C ASP A 192 12.79 29.72 -3.20
N ASN A 193 13.02 28.41 -3.04
CA ASN A 193 13.12 27.48 -4.15
C ASN A 193 11.86 26.62 -4.32
N VAL A 194 10.92 27.10 -5.13
CA VAL A 194 9.68 26.37 -5.45
C VAL A 194 9.95 25.01 -6.13
N GLN A 195 11.01 24.90 -6.93
CA GLN A 195 11.36 23.65 -7.64
C GLN A 195 11.92 22.60 -6.69
N ALA A 196 12.77 22.98 -5.73
CA ALA A 196 13.28 22.04 -4.73
C ALA A 196 12.16 21.50 -3.83
N VAL A 197 11.21 22.36 -3.45
CA VAL A 197 10.03 21.95 -2.67
C VAL A 197 9.12 21.04 -3.48
N LEU A 198 8.90 21.35 -4.76
CA LEU A 198 8.16 20.49 -5.68
C LEU A 198 8.81 19.10 -5.81
N ASP A 199 10.12 19.06 -6.05
CA ASP A 199 10.90 17.83 -6.15
C ASP A 199 10.83 17.01 -4.86
N ALA A 200 10.86 17.66 -3.70
CA ALA A 200 10.70 17.02 -2.39
C ALA A 200 9.28 16.46 -2.19
N VAL A 201 8.23 17.17 -2.62
CA VAL A 201 6.84 16.69 -2.54
C VAL A 201 6.63 15.49 -3.46
N VAL A 202 7.12 15.57 -4.70
CA VAL A 202 7.08 14.45 -5.65
C VAL A 202 7.86 13.24 -5.10
N SER A 203 9.04 13.48 -4.52
CA SER A 203 9.84 12.44 -3.87
C SER A 203 9.09 11.72 -2.75
N VAL A 204 8.40 12.46 -1.88
CA VAL A 204 7.58 11.89 -0.80
C VAL A 204 6.42 11.08 -1.37
N MET A 205 5.72 11.59 -2.38
CA MET A 205 4.63 10.87 -3.04
C MET A 205 5.11 9.54 -3.66
N LEU A 206 6.28 9.54 -4.27
CA LEU A 206 6.85 8.34 -4.90
C LEU A 206 7.33 7.30 -3.88
N VAL A 207 7.84 7.72 -2.72
CA VAL A 207 8.38 6.83 -1.68
C VAL A 207 7.30 6.28 -0.75
N GLU A 208 6.29 7.08 -0.42
CA GLU A 208 5.20 6.72 0.48
C GLU A 208 3.93 6.26 -0.27
N CYS A 209 3.93 6.33 -1.60
CA CYS A 209 2.80 6.01 -2.47
C CYS A 209 1.52 6.80 -2.11
N CYS A 210 1.68 8.05 -1.68
CA CYS A 210 0.56 8.90 -1.26
C CYS A 210 -0.21 9.45 -2.45
N SER A 211 -1.52 9.62 -2.26
CA SER A 211 -2.35 10.39 -3.18
C SER A 211 -1.98 11.87 -3.15
N CYS A 212 -2.27 12.61 -4.23
CA CYS A 212 -2.03 14.06 -4.29
C CYS A 212 -2.75 14.83 -3.16
N ALA A 213 -3.89 14.33 -2.66
CA ALA A 213 -4.62 14.95 -1.54
C ALA A 213 -3.91 14.73 -0.19
N GLU A 214 -3.35 13.56 0.03
CA GLU A 214 -2.53 13.24 1.21
C GLU A 214 -1.19 13.99 1.18
N ALA A 215 -0.59 14.15 -0.01
CA ALA A 215 0.59 14.97 -0.18
C ALA A 215 0.32 16.43 0.21
N LEU A 216 -0.82 16.98 -0.21
CA LEU A 216 -1.24 18.34 0.15
C LEU A 216 -1.47 18.47 1.66
N SER A 217 -2.18 17.54 2.29
CA SER A 217 -2.42 17.60 3.74
C SER A 217 -1.11 17.48 4.53
N ARG A 218 -0.16 16.66 4.06
CA ARG A 218 1.18 16.54 4.63
C ARG A 218 1.96 17.84 4.52
N VAL A 219 1.97 18.49 3.36
CA VAL A 219 2.63 19.79 3.15
C VAL A 219 2.03 20.85 4.08
N LEU A 220 0.69 20.94 4.14
CA LEU A 220 -0.01 21.88 5.03
C LEU A 220 0.36 21.64 6.50
N HIS A 221 0.42 20.39 6.93
CA HIS A 221 0.78 20.03 8.29
C HIS A 221 2.24 20.37 8.63
N LEU A 222 3.18 20.08 7.72
CA LEU A 222 4.60 20.42 7.92
C LEU A 222 4.84 21.93 7.98
N ARG A 223 4.21 22.70 7.07
CA ARG A 223 4.25 24.16 7.09
C ARG A 223 3.58 24.73 8.33
N HIS A 224 2.47 24.15 8.78
CA HIS A 224 1.83 24.52 10.04
C HIS A 224 2.79 24.33 11.22
N ALA A 225 3.43 23.16 11.32
CA ALA A 225 4.40 22.89 12.38
C ALA A 225 5.60 23.85 12.35
N ALA A 226 6.11 24.19 11.16
CA ALA A 226 7.19 25.16 10.98
C ALA A 226 6.77 26.58 11.39
N LEU A 227 5.56 26.99 11.02
CA LEU A 227 4.98 28.28 11.41
C LEU A 227 4.83 28.37 12.93
N MET A 228 4.28 27.34 13.57
CA MET A 228 4.13 27.30 15.03
C MET A 228 5.49 27.27 15.75
N ALA A 229 6.48 26.54 15.21
CA ALA A 229 7.84 26.55 15.73
C ALA A 229 8.51 27.93 15.60
N SER A 230 8.16 28.73 14.57
CA SER A 230 8.68 30.09 14.41
C SER A 230 8.14 31.07 15.46
N ILE A 231 6.90 30.86 15.93
CA ILE A 231 6.21 31.66 16.95
C ILE A 231 6.58 31.21 18.38
N THR A 232 7.03 29.97 18.56
CA THR A 232 7.39 29.47 19.90
C THR A 232 8.59 30.25 20.45
N LEU A 233 8.45 30.74 21.70
CA LEU A 233 9.36 31.68 22.35
C LEU A 233 10.83 31.20 22.29
N ARG A 234 11.63 31.80 21.42
CA ARG A 234 13.09 31.61 21.43
C ARG A 234 13.71 32.71 22.30
N PRO A 235 14.48 32.38 23.35
CA PRO A 235 15.01 33.36 24.31
C PRO A 235 16.00 34.37 23.71
N SER A 236 16.44 34.19 22.46
CA SER A 236 17.42 35.04 21.78
C SER A 236 16.86 35.95 20.69
N ALA A 237 15.57 35.86 20.35
CA ALA A 237 15.00 36.58 19.21
C ALA A 237 13.97 37.62 19.65
N THR A 238 14.06 38.84 19.10
CA THR A 238 13.09 39.91 19.36
C THR A 238 11.72 39.55 18.78
N ALA A 239 10.64 39.94 19.45
CA ALA A 239 9.27 39.70 18.98
C ALA A 239 9.05 40.18 17.54
N LYS A 240 9.65 41.32 17.16
CA LYS A 240 9.63 41.84 15.78
C LYS A 240 10.25 40.88 14.76
N ALA A 241 11.39 40.24 15.09
CA ALA A 241 12.06 39.28 14.22
C ALA A 241 11.27 37.98 14.06
N GLN A 242 10.62 37.53 15.14
CA GLN A 242 9.75 36.35 15.13
C GLN A 242 8.50 36.59 14.26
N ILE A 243 7.87 37.77 14.38
CA ILE A 243 6.73 38.16 13.55
C ILE A 243 7.13 38.31 12.07
N SER A 244 8.30 38.91 11.78
CA SER A 244 8.79 38.97 10.40
C SER A 244 9.06 37.58 9.83
N GLN A 245 9.66 36.67 10.61
CA GLN A 245 9.92 35.30 10.16
C GLN A 245 8.63 34.52 9.92
N PHE A 246 7.63 34.69 10.80
CA PHE A 246 6.32 34.08 10.64
C PHE A 246 5.60 34.58 9.38
N THR A 247 5.57 35.90 9.17
CA THR A 247 4.91 36.48 7.99
C THR A 247 5.60 36.10 6.68
N THR A 248 6.94 36.03 6.65
CA THR A 248 7.68 35.55 5.47
C THR A 248 7.41 34.09 5.18
N LEU A 249 7.39 33.22 6.21
CA LEU A 249 7.09 31.80 6.05
C LEU A 249 5.63 31.56 5.65
N PHE A 250 4.71 32.37 6.16
CA PHE A 250 3.30 32.26 5.80
C PHE A 250 3.07 32.65 4.34
N LEU A 251 3.66 33.75 3.89
CA LEU A 251 3.58 34.19 2.50
C LEU A 251 4.26 33.19 1.55
N SER A 252 5.42 32.67 1.92
CA SER A 252 6.11 31.65 1.11
C SER A 252 5.31 30.34 1.05
N SER A 253 4.66 29.94 2.13
CA SER A 253 3.79 28.76 2.17
C SER A 253 2.61 28.91 1.19
N LEU A 254 1.94 30.06 1.20
CA LEU A 254 0.84 30.33 0.26
C LEU A 254 1.32 30.37 -1.20
N HIS A 255 2.48 30.97 -1.46
CA HIS A 255 3.09 30.99 -2.78
C HIS A 255 3.40 29.57 -3.29
N ILE A 256 4.02 28.74 -2.44
CA ILE A 256 4.38 27.36 -2.76
C ILE A 256 3.13 26.51 -2.99
N ILE A 257 2.11 26.62 -2.14
CA ILE A 257 0.86 25.87 -2.31
C ILE A 257 0.19 26.25 -3.64
N HIS A 258 0.12 27.54 -3.96
CA HIS A 258 -0.44 28.03 -5.21
C HIS A 258 0.37 27.55 -6.43
N ALA A 259 1.70 27.64 -6.38
CA ALA A 259 2.58 27.24 -7.47
C ALA A 259 2.59 25.72 -7.70
N VAL A 260 2.61 24.91 -6.62
CA VAL A 260 2.71 23.45 -6.69
C VAL A 260 1.38 22.81 -7.07
N PHE A 261 0.26 23.24 -6.46
CA PHE A 261 -1.03 22.53 -6.56
C PHE A 261 -2.10 23.22 -7.41
N VAL A 262 -2.09 24.54 -7.55
CA VAL A 262 -3.15 25.27 -8.30
C VAL A 262 -2.70 25.59 -9.73
N GLY A 263 -1.45 26.02 -9.89
CA GLY A 263 -0.88 26.39 -11.18
C GLY A 263 -1.58 27.59 -11.82
N VAL A 264 -0.89 28.27 -12.75
CA VAL A 264 -1.44 29.47 -13.43
C VAL A 264 -2.37 29.10 -14.60
N GLU A 265 -2.36 27.83 -15.04
CA GLU A 265 -3.02 27.39 -16.28
C GLU A 265 -3.77 26.05 -16.14
N GLY A 266 -4.35 25.76 -14.98
CA GLY A 266 -5.25 24.59 -14.80
C GLY A 266 -4.58 23.20 -14.85
N LYS A 267 -3.25 23.13 -14.95
CA LYS A 267 -2.43 21.94 -14.68
C LYS A 267 -1.47 22.28 -13.55
N SER A 268 -1.52 21.52 -12.47
CA SER A 268 -0.61 21.75 -11.34
C SER A 268 0.83 21.46 -11.76
N LEU A 269 1.80 22.21 -11.21
CA LEU A 269 3.22 21.99 -11.53
C LEU A 269 3.67 20.58 -11.09
N LEU A 270 3.01 20.05 -10.05
CA LEU A 270 3.09 18.66 -9.62
C LEU A 270 2.63 17.68 -10.70
N GLU A 271 1.50 17.92 -11.35
CA GLU A 271 1.03 17.09 -12.47
C GLU A 271 2.00 17.12 -13.64
N LYS A 272 2.55 18.29 -14.00
CA LYS A 272 3.54 18.40 -15.09
C LYS A 272 4.79 17.58 -14.78
N ARG A 273 5.36 17.71 -13.57
CA ARG A 273 6.54 16.92 -13.17
C ARG A 273 6.25 15.43 -13.02
N LEU A 274 5.10 15.04 -12.47
CA LEU A 274 4.69 13.64 -12.41
C LEU A 274 4.49 13.06 -13.82
N GLN A 275 3.92 13.84 -14.74
CA GLN A 275 3.75 13.47 -16.13
C GLN A 275 5.11 13.34 -16.84
N GLU A 276 6.07 14.24 -16.61
CA GLU A 276 7.45 14.13 -17.11
C GLU A 276 8.14 12.85 -16.61
N ILE A 277 7.97 12.48 -15.34
CA ILE A 277 8.56 11.27 -14.74
C ILE A 277 7.90 9.98 -15.29
N VAL A 278 6.58 10.01 -15.53
CA VAL A 278 5.84 8.86 -16.07
C VAL A 278 6.02 8.72 -17.60
N GLN A 279 6.08 9.84 -18.33
CA GLN A 279 6.21 9.88 -19.80
C GLN A 279 7.67 9.87 -20.28
N GLY A 280 8.62 10.20 -19.40
CA GLY A 280 10.06 10.16 -19.68
C GLY A 280 10.58 11.34 -20.51
N GLU A 281 9.82 12.43 -20.57
CA GLU A 281 10.22 13.66 -21.27
C GLU A 281 10.95 14.58 -20.29
N GLY A 282 12.29 14.50 -20.30
CA GLY A 282 13.17 15.35 -19.49
C GLY A 282 14.63 14.89 -19.60
N GLU A 283 15.56 15.84 -19.68
CA GLU A 283 17.00 15.55 -19.63
C GLU A 283 17.33 14.90 -18.27
N GLY A 284 17.69 13.61 -18.29
CA GLY A 284 17.96 12.81 -17.07
C GLY A 284 16.86 11.80 -16.68
N SER A 285 15.87 11.56 -17.55
CA SER A 285 14.67 10.75 -17.29
C SER A 285 14.87 9.25 -17.04
N SER A 286 16.11 8.74 -16.97
CA SER A 286 16.38 7.37 -16.55
C SER A 286 17.11 7.37 -15.21
N PRO A 287 16.66 6.62 -14.19
CA PRO A 287 17.37 6.52 -12.90
C PRO A 287 18.81 6.00 -13.06
N ILE A 288 19.12 5.44 -14.22
CA ILE A 288 20.41 4.85 -14.59
C ILE A 288 21.40 5.90 -15.11
N SER A 289 20.94 6.97 -15.75
CA SER A 289 21.84 8.07 -16.15
C SER A 289 22.46 8.80 -14.95
N LEU A 290 21.84 8.67 -13.77
CA LEU A 290 22.31 9.28 -12.51
C LEU A 290 23.51 8.56 -11.91
N LEU A 291 23.75 7.28 -12.23
CA LEU A 291 24.91 6.54 -11.72
C LEU A 291 26.20 6.81 -12.52
N GLN A 292 26.13 7.60 -13.62
CA GLN A 292 27.27 7.89 -14.51
C GLN A 292 28.05 6.62 -14.89
N GLU A 293 27.35 5.52 -15.15
CA GLU A 293 28.01 4.24 -15.44
C GLU A 293 28.45 4.11 -16.90
N SER A 294 29.55 3.39 -17.09
CA SER A 294 30.11 3.05 -18.40
C SER A 294 29.10 2.29 -19.28
N SER A 295 29.02 2.63 -20.56
CA SER A 295 28.09 2.06 -21.56
C SER A 295 28.05 0.52 -21.62
N LEU A 296 29.10 -0.15 -21.15
CA LEU A 296 29.20 -1.61 -21.07
C LEU A 296 28.31 -2.20 -19.96
N THR A 297 28.25 -1.61 -18.75
CA THR A 297 27.39 -2.13 -17.66
C THR A 297 25.91 -1.95 -18.00
N LEU A 298 25.58 -0.88 -18.70
CA LEU A 298 24.23 -0.59 -19.20
C LEU A 298 23.75 -1.55 -20.29
N SER A 299 24.68 -2.21 -20.99
CA SER A 299 24.37 -3.19 -22.03
C SER A 299 23.97 -4.56 -21.47
N PHE A 300 24.44 -4.87 -20.26
CA PHE A 300 24.15 -6.12 -19.54
C PHE A 300 23.00 -5.98 -18.52
N LEU A 301 22.54 -4.76 -18.25
CA LEU A 301 21.34 -4.52 -17.46
C LEU A 301 20.11 -5.01 -18.24
N PRO A 302 19.19 -5.77 -17.62
CA PRO A 302 17.96 -6.13 -18.29
C PRO A 302 17.11 -4.90 -18.64
N GLN A 303 16.37 -4.99 -19.74
CA GLN A 303 15.59 -3.87 -20.27
C GLN A 303 14.53 -3.33 -19.30
N SER A 304 14.01 -4.15 -18.38
CA SER A 304 13.04 -3.70 -17.38
C SER A 304 13.65 -2.89 -16.24
N THR A 305 14.94 -3.09 -15.96
CA THR A 305 15.69 -2.18 -15.08
C THR A 305 16.08 -0.92 -15.85
N ARG A 306 16.37 -1.03 -17.16
CA ARG A 306 16.67 0.10 -18.06
C ARG A 306 15.49 1.04 -18.28
N ASN A 307 14.29 0.48 -18.35
CA ASN A 307 13.04 1.19 -18.61
C ASN A 307 12.20 1.37 -17.34
N PHE A 308 12.78 1.16 -16.15
CA PHE A 308 12.05 1.33 -14.91
C PHE A 308 11.60 2.78 -14.77
N ARG A 309 10.29 2.98 -14.75
CA ARG A 309 9.64 4.25 -14.46
C ARG A 309 8.84 4.07 -13.19
N PRO A 310 9.02 4.93 -12.18
CA PRO A 310 8.27 4.82 -10.95
C PRO A 310 6.79 5.12 -11.26
N SER A 311 5.92 4.16 -10.97
CA SER A 311 4.48 4.32 -11.15
C SER A 311 3.88 4.88 -9.85
N VAL A 312 3.25 6.04 -9.93
CA VAL A 312 2.45 6.57 -8.82
C VAL A 312 1.14 5.77 -8.76
N GLN A 313 0.83 5.18 -7.60
CA GLN A 313 -0.49 4.59 -7.39
C GLN A 313 -1.53 5.70 -7.40
N GLY A 314 -2.45 5.62 -8.35
CA GLY A 314 -3.43 6.67 -8.61
C GLY A 314 -3.01 7.48 -9.82
N SER A 315 -3.78 7.33 -10.89
CA SER A 315 -3.80 8.23 -12.05
C SER A 315 -3.54 9.67 -11.60
N ALA A 316 -2.73 10.40 -12.37
CA ALA A 316 -2.57 11.85 -12.34
C ALA A 316 -3.91 12.57 -12.59
N LYS A 317 -4.91 12.28 -11.76
CA LYS A 317 -6.19 12.95 -11.72
C LYS A 317 -5.89 14.31 -11.09
N PRO A 318 -6.18 15.40 -11.80
CA PRO A 318 -6.02 16.71 -11.22
C PRO A 318 -6.84 16.77 -9.95
N LEU A 319 -6.25 17.29 -8.88
CA LEU A 319 -7.06 17.65 -7.72
C LEU A 319 -8.10 18.65 -8.22
N GLY A 320 -9.38 18.39 -7.95
CA GLY A 320 -10.39 19.42 -8.14
C GLY A 320 -9.95 20.65 -7.34
N ASN A 321 -9.76 21.78 -8.01
CA ASN A 321 -9.34 23.05 -7.39
C ASN A 321 -10.22 23.41 -6.17
N GLU A 322 -11.45 22.94 -6.13
CA GLU A 322 -12.39 23.09 -5.00
C GLU A 322 -11.95 22.32 -3.73
N LEU A 323 -11.38 21.12 -3.85
CA LEU A 323 -10.86 20.36 -2.70
C LEU A 323 -9.59 21.01 -2.14
N VAL A 324 -8.72 21.55 -3.00
CA VAL A 324 -7.54 22.32 -2.60
C VAL A 324 -7.98 23.55 -1.81
N LYS A 325 -8.92 24.34 -2.35
CA LYS A 325 -9.45 25.53 -1.67
C LYS A 325 -10.05 25.19 -0.32
N GLN A 326 -10.87 24.14 -0.22
CA GLN A 326 -11.48 23.73 1.06
C GLN A 326 -10.41 23.37 2.11
N GLN A 327 -9.41 22.57 1.75
CA GLN A 327 -8.34 22.18 2.67
C GLN A 327 -7.47 23.38 3.09
N VAL A 328 -7.17 24.29 2.16
CA VAL A 328 -6.40 25.51 2.45
C VAL A 328 -7.18 26.46 3.35
N VAL A 329 -8.49 26.63 3.14
CA VAL A 329 -9.34 27.49 4.00
C VAL A 329 -9.43 26.94 5.43
N ILE A 330 -9.61 25.63 5.58
CA ILE A 330 -9.63 24.98 6.90
C ILE A 330 -8.28 25.18 7.61
N TRP A 331 -7.18 24.99 6.88
CA TRP A 331 -5.83 25.21 7.41
C TRP A 331 -5.60 26.67 7.81
N LEU A 332 -5.98 27.62 6.96
CA LEU A 332 -5.78 29.05 7.19
C LEU A 332 -6.56 29.52 8.43
N ASN A 333 -7.79 29.04 8.63
CA ASN A 333 -8.57 29.32 9.83
C ASN A 333 -7.88 28.78 11.11
N LYS A 334 -7.29 27.58 11.05
CA LYS A 334 -6.54 27.00 12.19
C LYS A 334 -5.27 27.79 12.49
N VAL A 335 -4.49 28.13 11.47
CA VAL A 335 -3.28 28.95 11.61
C VAL A 335 -3.61 30.31 12.21
N LEU A 336 -4.68 30.97 11.76
CA LEU A 336 -5.09 32.27 12.31
C LEU A 336 -5.54 32.19 13.76
N ASP A 337 -6.33 31.18 14.14
CA ASP A 337 -6.77 30.99 15.53
C ASP A 337 -5.58 30.70 16.46
N GLU A 338 -4.68 29.81 16.07
CA GLU A 338 -3.49 29.48 16.87
C GLU A 338 -2.43 30.60 16.87
N ALA A 339 -2.22 31.30 15.76
CA ALA A 339 -1.30 32.43 15.71
C ALA A 339 -1.83 33.61 16.53
N SER A 340 -3.14 33.90 16.52
CA SER A 340 -3.72 35.00 17.31
C SER A 340 -3.54 34.78 18.82
N LYS A 341 -3.72 33.54 19.31
CA LYS A 341 -3.49 33.16 20.71
C LYS A 341 -2.03 33.32 21.12
N ASN A 342 -1.09 32.87 20.26
CA ASN A 342 0.33 32.92 20.57
C ASN A 342 0.98 34.31 20.34
N LEU A 343 0.46 35.11 19.43
CA LEU A 343 0.87 36.51 19.27
C LEU A 343 0.35 37.37 20.43
N ALA A 344 -0.83 37.07 20.96
CA ALA A 344 -1.32 37.72 22.19
C ALA A 344 -0.37 37.43 23.37
N THR A 345 0.05 36.18 23.58
CA THR A 345 1.00 35.85 24.65
C THR A 345 2.39 36.46 24.45
N LEU A 346 2.84 36.63 23.20
CA LEU A 346 4.09 37.31 22.84
C LEU A 346 4.07 38.83 23.01
N LEU A 347 2.90 39.46 22.97
CA LEU A 347 2.75 40.92 23.12
C LEU A 347 2.46 41.34 24.57
N TYR A 348 1.98 40.41 25.41
CA TYR A 348 1.72 40.65 26.83
C TYR A 348 2.95 40.42 27.74
N HIS A 349 4.01 39.81 27.21
CA HIS A 349 5.34 39.69 27.82
C HIS A 349 6.34 40.59 27.10
#